data_AF-A0A090FM56-F1
#
_entry.id   AF-A0A090FM56-F1
#
_cell.length_a   1.000
_cell.length_b   1.000
_cell.length_c   1.000
_cell.angle_alpha   90.00
_cell.angle_beta   90.00
_cell.angle_gamma   90.00
#
_symmetry.space_group_name_H-M   'P 1'
#
loop_
_entity.id
_entity.type
_entity.pdbx_description
1 polymer ?
#
loop_
_entity_poly.entity_id
_entity_poly.type
_entity_poly.pdbx_seq_one_letter_code
_entity_poly.pdbx_strand_id
1 'polypeptide(L)'
;MLWPWGSPESFIERVAFDWDFVRDWTNAPFLVRSDNARFLRSRDLLHDDMAQRERDYLVWDDETKRLLPAALKSKSAALSASHVVATKSGDIWCRTALDLYRDAVAPFDPDTVERLTGVAPTTFAAFAQAVNVDVKKFFLEPDFTVKVAGADLKGKAKLDV
;
A
#
# COMPACT_ATOMS: atom_id res chain seq x y z
N MET A 1 -12.28 16.33 -25.67
CA MET A 1 -11.98 17.42 -24.73
C MET A 1 -11.10 16.83 -23.65
N LEU A 2 -9.78 17.02 -23.75
CA LEU A 2 -8.76 16.44 -22.86
C LEU A 2 -8.59 17.37 -21.65
N TRP A 3 -8.83 16.86 -20.45
CA TRP A 3 -8.73 17.62 -19.19
C TRP A 3 -7.27 17.70 -18.71
N PRO A 4 -6.83 18.78 -18.02
CA PRO A 4 -5.41 18.99 -17.67
C PRO A 4 -4.85 18.08 -16.56
N TRP A 5 -5.68 17.28 -15.88
CA TRP A 5 -5.31 16.69 -14.58
C TRP A 5 -5.21 15.16 -14.48
N GLY A 6 -5.41 14.39 -15.57
CA GLY A 6 -5.08 12.95 -15.63
C GLY A 6 -5.93 11.99 -14.76
N SER A 7 -5.64 10.68 -14.85
CA SER A 7 -6.28 9.57 -14.12
C SER A 7 -6.09 9.67 -12.59
N PRO A 8 -6.89 8.99 -11.75
CA PRO A 8 -6.68 8.95 -10.28
C PRO A 8 -5.31 8.40 -9.86
N GLU A 9 -4.64 7.59 -10.69
CA GLU A 9 -3.21 7.24 -10.52
C GLU A 9 -2.35 8.50 -10.43
N SER A 10 -2.71 9.51 -11.22
CA SER A 10 -2.03 10.78 -11.22
C SER A 10 -2.31 11.60 -9.96
N PHE A 11 -3.31 11.30 -9.12
CA PHE A 11 -3.42 11.91 -7.79
C PHE A 11 -2.47 11.27 -6.78
N ILE A 12 -2.30 9.94 -6.82
CA ILE A 12 -1.27 9.23 -6.04
C ILE A 12 0.13 9.72 -6.41
N GLU A 13 0.35 10.07 -7.68
CA GLU A 13 1.65 10.53 -8.16
C GLU A 13 1.85 12.05 -8.06
N ARG A 14 0.78 12.87 -8.11
CA ARG A 14 0.86 14.35 -8.08
C ARG A 14 0.70 14.96 -6.69
N VAL A 15 0.06 14.30 -5.73
CA VAL A 15 0.18 14.70 -4.32
C VAL A 15 1.55 14.22 -3.86
N ALA A 16 2.39 15.15 -3.40
CA ALA A 16 3.76 14.86 -3.02
C ALA A 16 3.79 13.99 -1.75
N PHE A 17 3.58 12.68 -1.91
CA PHE A 17 3.81 11.74 -0.83
C PHE A 17 5.30 11.75 -0.49
N ASP A 18 5.59 11.81 0.81
CA ASP A 18 6.91 11.48 1.32
C ASP A 18 7.13 9.97 1.08
N TRP A 19 7.79 9.65 -0.04
CA TRP A 19 8.01 8.26 -0.44
C TRP A 19 8.92 7.50 0.50
N ASP A 20 9.80 8.19 1.23
CA ASP A 20 10.61 7.57 2.27
C ASP A 20 9.74 7.21 3.47
N PHE A 21 8.81 8.08 3.86
CA PHE A 21 7.81 7.76 4.85
C PHE A 21 6.94 6.57 4.43
N VAL A 22 6.41 6.58 3.19
CA VAL A 22 5.59 5.46 2.67
C VAL A 22 6.35 4.15 2.74
N ARG A 23 7.65 4.15 2.40
CA ARG A 23 8.50 2.96 2.45
C ARG A 23 8.81 2.49 3.88
N ASP A 24 9.15 3.41 4.77
CA ASP A 24 9.69 3.10 6.10
C ASP A 24 8.61 2.81 7.17
N TRP A 25 7.41 3.36 6.98
CA TRP A 25 6.37 3.43 8.01
C TRP A 25 5.02 2.86 7.59
N THR A 26 4.92 2.28 6.39
CA THR A 26 3.71 1.59 5.94
C THR A 26 4.02 0.18 5.45
N ASN A 27 2.98 -0.60 5.14
CA ASN A 27 3.11 -1.90 4.50
C ASN A 27 3.24 -1.81 2.97
N ALA A 28 3.33 -0.61 2.39
CA ALA A 28 3.46 -0.38 0.95
C ALA A 28 4.49 -1.28 0.24
N PRO A 29 5.73 -1.50 0.76
CA PRO A 29 6.71 -2.34 0.08
C PRO A 29 6.50 -3.85 0.30
N PHE A 30 5.54 -4.28 1.13
CA PHE A 30 5.36 -5.69 1.46
C PHE A 30 4.82 -6.44 0.24
N LEU A 31 5.38 -7.62 -0.03
CA LEU A 31 4.92 -8.45 -1.13
C LEU A 31 3.67 -9.23 -0.74
N VAL A 32 2.66 -9.18 -1.60
CA VAL A 32 1.39 -9.91 -1.48
C VAL A 32 1.37 -11.02 -2.52
N ARG A 33 1.04 -12.23 -2.06
CA ARG A 33 0.92 -13.41 -2.89
C ARG A 33 -0.39 -13.40 -3.68
N SER A 34 -0.32 -13.74 -4.96
CA SER A 34 -1.49 -13.82 -5.84
C SER A 34 -2.44 -14.98 -5.54
N ASP A 35 -1.95 -16.08 -4.95
CA ASP A 35 -2.73 -17.30 -4.72
C ASP A 35 -3.77 -17.16 -3.61
N ASN A 36 -3.49 -16.35 -2.59
CA ASN A 36 -4.34 -16.23 -1.40
C ASN A 36 -4.48 -14.80 -0.86
N ALA A 37 -3.91 -13.80 -1.55
CA ALA A 37 -3.92 -12.39 -1.17
C ALA A 37 -3.32 -12.09 0.23
N ARG A 38 -2.48 -12.98 0.77
CA ARG A 38 -1.75 -12.75 2.02
C ARG A 38 -0.35 -12.23 1.74
N PHE A 39 0.24 -11.52 2.71
CA PHE A 39 1.64 -11.14 2.63
C PHE A 39 2.54 -12.38 2.56
N LEU A 40 3.53 -12.31 1.67
CA LEU A 40 4.61 -13.26 1.57
C LEU A 40 5.47 -13.19 2.83
N ARG A 41 5.75 -14.36 3.42
CA ARG A 41 6.58 -14.48 4.63
C ARG A 41 7.78 -15.37 4.39
N SER A 42 8.83 -15.23 5.21
CA SER A 42 10.01 -16.10 5.15
C SER A 42 9.66 -17.59 5.20
N ARG A 43 8.68 -18.00 6.03
CA ARG A 43 8.24 -19.41 6.10
C ARG A 43 7.73 -19.98 4.77
N ASP A 44 7.28 -19.11 3.86
CA ASP A 44 6.70 -19.52 2.60
C ASP A 44 7.80 -19.91 1.59
N LEU A 45 9.03 -19.42 1.76
CA LEU A 45 10.12 -19.64 0.79
C LEU A 45 10.55 -21.10 0.72
N LEU A 46 10.86 -21.56 -0.50
CA LEU A 46 11.30 -22.94 -0.76
C LEU A 46 12.69 -23.25 -0.20
N HIS A 47 13.61 -22.28 -0.30
CA HIS A 47 14.99 -22.40 0.18
C HIS A 47 15.15 -21.51 1.42
N ASP A 48 15.66 -22.08 2.50
CA ASP A 48 15.68 -21.47 3.82
C ASP A 48 17.10 -21.03 4.21
N ASP A 49 17.59 -19.97 3.57
CA ASP A 49 18.72 -19.18 4.04
C ASP A 49 18.30 -18.17 5.14
N MET A 50 17.00 -18.11 5.45
CA MET A 50 16.37 -17.18 6.40
C MET A 50 15.76 -17.88 7.64
N ALA A 51 16.24 -19.09 7.96
CA ALA A 51 15.66 -20.05 8.91
C ALA A 51 15.39 -19.52 10.32
N GLN A 52 16.10 -18.46 10.73
CA GLN A 52 15.93 -17.82 12.04
C GLN A 52 14.75 -16.83 12.07
N ARG A 53 14.06 -16.61 10.94
CA ARG A 53 13.13 -15.49 10.73
C ARG A 53 11.81 -15.88 10.05
N GLU A 54 11.29 -17.08 10.35
CA GLU A 54 10.10 -17.68 9.71
C GLU A 54 8.83 -16.79 9.69
N ARG A 55 8.73 -15.77 10.55
CA ARG A 55 7.54 -14.90 10.65
C ARG A 55 7.64 -13.59 9.88
N ASP A 56 8.83 -13.21 9.42
CA ASP A 56 9.07 -11.91 8.82
C ASP A 56 8.30 -11.76 7.50
N TYR A 57 7.70 -10.59 7.31
CA TYR A 57 7.17 -10.16 6.01
C TYR A 57 8.32 -9.85 5.07
N LEU A 58 8.14 -10.12 3.78
CA LEU A 58 9.19 -9.91 2.78
C LEU A 58 8.89 -8.71 1.90
N VAL A 59 9.95 -7.98 1.56
CA VAL A 59 9.97 -6.92 0.56
C VAL A 59 10.93 -7.29 -0.56
N TRP A 60 10.73 -6.72 -1.74
CA TRP A 60 11.76 -6.73 -2.78
C TRP A 60 12.71 -5.55 -2.57
N ASP A 61 14.01 -5.80 -2.64
CA ASP A 61 15.04 -4.78 -2.52
C ASP A 61 15.66 -4.48 -3.88
N ASP A 62 15.54 -3.24 -4.34
CA ASP A 62 15.95 -2.85 -5.68
C ASP A 62 17.46 -2.70 -5.87
N GLU A 63 18.23 -2.51 -4.81
CA GLU A 63 19.68 -2.42 -4.91
C GLU A 63 20.31 -3.81 -4.95
N THR A 64 19.92 -4.68 -4.02
CA THR A 64 20.48 -6.04 -3.90
C THR A 64 19.82 -7.04 -4.85
N LYS A 65 18.66 -6.68 -5.43
CA LYS A 65 17.82 -7.54 -6.29
C LYS A 65 17.47 -8.86 -5.60
N ARG A 66 17.09 -8.77 -4.33
CA ARG A 66 16.77 -9.91 -3.46
C ARG A 66 15.54 -9.64 -2.61
N LEU A 67 14.98 -10.73 -2.10
CA LEU A 67 14.00 -10.67 -1.03
C LEU A 67 14.72 -10.37 0.29
N LEU A 68 14.21 -9.38 1.03
CA LEU A 68 14.70 -9.04 2.36
C LEU A 68 13.55 -9.05 3.37
N PRO A 69 13.81 -9.35 4.66
CA PRO A 69 12.85 -9.08 5.72
C PRO A 69 12.52 -7.60 5.80
N ALA A 70 11.23 -7.28 5.84
CA ALA A 70 10.72 -5.92 6.03
C ALA A 70 11.28 -5.26 7.31
N ALA A 71 11.57 -6.06 8.34
CA ALA A 71 12.16 -5.59 9.60
C ALA A 71 13.54 -4.93 9.43
N LEU A 72 14.26 -5.22 8.33
CA LEU A 72 15.53 -4.56 8.03
C LEU A 72 15.35 -3.10 7.60
N LYS A 73 14.12 -2.67 7.26
CA LYS A 73 13.82 -1.30 6.80
C LYS A 73 14.79 -0.80 5.73
N SER A 74 15.00 -1.61 4.68
CA SER A 74 15.87 -1.23 3.58
C SER A 74 15.38 0.07 2.92
N LYS A 75 16.31 0.99 2.67
CA LYS A 75 16.02 2.25 1.97
C LYS A 75 15.73 2.05 0.49
N SER A 76 16.16 0.92 -0.06
CA SER A 76 15.90 0.49 -1.43
C SER A 76 14.78 -0.55 -1.52
N ALA A 77 13.97 -0.72 -0.47
CA ALA A 77 12.74 -1.51 -0.55
C ALA A 77 11.80 -0.92 -1.63
N ALA A 78 11.43 -1.75 -2.60
CA ALA A 78 10.68 -1.34 -3.76
C ALA A 78 9.22 -1.02 -3.39
N LEU A 79 8.73 0.12 -3.87
CA LEU A 79 7.32 0.54 -3.74
C LEU A 79 6.47 0.11 -4.94
N SER A 80 7.11 -0.38 -6.00
CA SER A 80 6.47 -1.06 -7.12
C SER A 80 7.37 -2.22 -7.52
N ALA A 81 6.84 -3.43 -7.42
CA ALA A 81 7.60 -4.64 -7.75
C ALA A 81 6.63 -5.77 -8.05
N SER A 82 7.02 -6.62 -9.01
CA SER A 82 6.23 -7.75 -9.45
C SER A 82 7.15 -8.89 -9.84
N HIS A 83 7.19 -9.95 -9.03
CA HIS A 83 8.14 -11.05 -9.18
C HIS A 83 7.49 -12.40 -8.92
N VAL A 84 7.92 -13.40 -9.67
CA VAL A 84 7.67 -14.81 -9.33
C VAL A 84 8.62 -15.22 -8.22
N VAL A 85 8.08 -15.78 -7.14
CA VAL A 85 8.84 -16.24 -5.98
C VAL A 85 8.67 -17.75 -5.83
N ALA A 86 9.78 -18.48 -5.72
CA ALA A 86 9.75 -19.91 -5.43
C ALA A 86 9.37 -20.16 -3.97
N THR A 87 8.18 -20.72 -3.75
CA THR A 87 7.63 -21.02 -2.43
C THR A 87 7.48 -22.53 -2.21
N LYS A 88 7.24 -22.95 -0.96
CA LYS A 88 6.88 -24.34 -0.61
C LYS A 88 5.59 -24.82 -1.28
N SER A 89 4.76 -23.90 -1.79
CA SER A 89 3.54 -24.20 -2.54
C SER A 89 3.72 -24.11 -4.06
N GLY A 90 4.96 -23.94 -4.54
CA GLY A 90 5.30 -23.72 -5.94
C GLY A 90 5.67 -22.26 -6.23
N ASP A 91 5.84 -21.95 -7.50
CA ASP A 91 6.16 -20.60 -7.95
C ASP A 91 4.91 -19.71 -7.87
N ILE A 92 4.99 -18.64 -7.08
CA ILE A 92 3.87 -17.73 -6.82
C ILE A 92 4.22 -16.32 -7.31
N TRP A 93 3.34 -15.73 -8.10
CA TRP A 93 3.43 -14.33 -8.49
C TRP A 93 3.13 -13.42 -7.28
N CYS A 94 4.05 -12.52 -6.97
CA CYS A 94 3.97 -11.59 -5.85
C CYS A 94 4.08 -10.14 -6.34
N ARG A 95 3.28 -9.24 -5.76
CA ARG A 95 3.29 -7.79 -6.05
C ARG A 95 3.36 -6.97 -4.77
N THR A 96 3.87 -5.73 -4.83
CA THR A 96 3.83 -4.84 -3.66
C THR A 96 2.40 -4.52 -3.26
N ALA A 97 2.16 -4.33 -1.96
CA ALA A 97 0.87 -3.90 -1.45
C ALA A 97 0.45 -2.55 -2.05
N LEU A 98 1.42 -1.66 -2.32
CA LEU A 98 1.14 -0.38 -2.95
C LEU A 98 0.66 -0.54 -4.40
N ASP A 99 1.22 -1.47 -5.18
CA ASP A 99 0.73 -1.74 -6.52
C ASP A 99 -0.71 -2.27 -6.50
N LEU A 100 -1.05 -3.14 -5.53
CA LEU A 100 -2.44 -3.58 -5.35
C LEU A 100 -3.36 -2.43 -4.92
N TYR A 101 -2.86 -1.51 -4.08
CA TYR A 101 -3.61 -0.32 -3.69
C TYR A 101 -3.86 0.60 -4.88
N ARG A 102 -2.84 0.85 -5.73
CA ARG A 102 -2.98 1.64 -6.97
C ARG A 102 -4.07 1.06 -7.87
N ASP A 103 -4.03 -0.25 -8.11
CA ASP A 103 -5.04 -0.93 -8.92
C ASP A 103 -6.45 -0.81 -8.30
N ALA A 104 -6.55 -0.98 -6.98
CA ALA A 104 -7.82 -0.90 -6.27
C ALA A 104 -8.42 0.50 -6.32
N VAL A 105 -7.59 1.55 -6.33
CA VAL A 105 -8.07 2.93 -6.37
C VAL A 105 -8.24 3.51 -7.78
N ALA A 106 -7.67 2.88 -8.80
CA ALA A 106 -7.71 3.33 -10.19
C ALA A 106 -9.14 3.63 -10.74
N PRO A 107 -10.21 2.94 -10.30
CA PRO A 107 -11.57 3.26 -10.75
C PRO A 107 -12.19 4.52 -10.10
N PHE A 108 -11.58 5.10 -9.06
CA PHE A 108 -12.15 6.25 -8.34
C PHE A 108 -11.62 7.58 -8.89
N ASP A 109 -12.02 7.90 -10.12
CA ASP A 109 -11.82 9.24 -10.68
C ASP A 109 -12.63 10.32 -9.91
N PRO A 110 -12.32 11.61 -10.08
CA PRO A 110 -13.00 12.67 -9.33
C PRO A 110 -14.53 12.67 -9.46
N ASP A 111 -15.05 12.38 -10.66
CA ASP A 111 -16.49 12.31 -10.91
C ASP A 111 -17.13 11.15 -10.14
N THR A 112 -16.45 10.01 -10.11
CA THR A 112 -16.84 8.82 -9.34
C THR A 112 -16.80 9.09 -7.84
N VAL A 113 -15.75 9.75 -7.35
CA VAL A 113 -15.64 10.12 -5.93
C VAL A 113 -16.74 11.11 -5.55
N GLU A 114 -16.98 12.15 -6.35
CA GLU A 114 -18.06 13.12 -6.09
C GLU A 114 -19.43 12.43 -6.08
N ARG A 115 -19.71 11.57 -7.06
CA ARG A 115 -20.95 10.80 -7.11
C ARG A 115 -21.14 9.90 -5.89
N LEU A 116 -20.08 9.29 -5.39
CA LEU A 116 -20.14 8.37 -4.24
C LEU A 116 -20.19 9.09 -2.88
N THR A 117 -19.50 10.23 -2.77
CA THR A 117 -19.27 10.91 -1.48
C THR A 117 -20.08 12.21 -1.32
N GLY A 118 -20.58 12.77 -2.42
CA GLY A 118 -21.20 14.10 -2.49
C GLY A 118 -20.21 15.26 -2.35
N VAL A 119 -18.91 14.99 -2.32
CA VAL A 119 -17.87 16.01 -2.14
C VAL A 119 -17.30 16.40 -3.50
N ALA A 120 -17.32 17.69 -3.80
CA ALA A 120 -16.84 18.21 -5.08
C ALA A 120 -15.31 18.01 -5.22
N PRO A 121 -14.78 17.76 -6.44
CA PRO A 121 -13.35 17.61 -6.71
C PRO A 121 -12.49 18.78 -6.21
N THR A 122 -13.03 20.00 -6.27
CA THR A 122 -12.37 21.22 -5.80
C THR A 122 -12.16 21.22 -4.29
N THR A 123 -13.07 20.64 -3.52
CA THR A 123 -12.95 20.47 -2.07
C THR A 123 -11.86 19.45 -1.73
N PHE A 124 -11.76 18.34 -2.47
CA PHE A 124 -10.68 17.37 -2.30
C PHE A 124 -9.31 17.98 -2.63
N ALA A 125 -9.19 18.73 -3.72
CA ALA A 125 -7.94 19.39 -4.09
C ALA A 125 -7.50 20.41 -3.03
N ALA A 126 -8.43 21.23 -2.51
CA ALA A 126 -8.15 22.18 -1.45
C ALA A 126 -7.74 21.49 -0.14
N PHE A 127 -8.42 20.40 0.23
CA PHE A 127 -8.06 19.59 1.39
C PHE A 127 -6.67 18.95 1.22
N ALA A 128 -6.40 18.32 0.08
CA ALA A 128 -5.11 17.69 -0.20
C ALA A 128 -3.97 18.71 -0.13
N GLN A 129 -4.15 19.91 -0.69
CA GLN A 129 -3.16 20.99 -0.57
C GLN A 129 -2.97 21.43 0.88
N ALA A 130 -4.04 21.60 1.65
CA ALA A 130 -3.97 22.01 3.05
C ALA A 130 -3.28 20.96 3.94
N VAL A 131 -3.53 19.68 3.66
CA VAL A 131 -2.90 18.56 4.37
C VAL A 131 -1.43 18.45 3.97
N ASN A 132 -1.10 18.59 2.68
CA ASN A 132 0.27 18.53 2.14
C ASN A 132 1.24 19.59 2.70
N VAL A 133 0.74 20.62 3.40
CA VAL A 133 1.60 21.61 4.08
C VAL A 133 2.24 21.04 5.36
N ASP A 134 1.72 19.95 5.92
CA ASP A 134 2.17 19.46 7.24
C ASP A 134 2.12 17.93 7.45
N VAL A 135 2.17 17.12 6.38
CA VAL A 135 2.13 15.65 6.49
C VAL A 135 3.49 15.03 6.80
N LYS A 136 4.07 15.38 7.95
CA LYS A 136 5.09 14.51 8.58
C LYS A 136 4.44 13.42 9.45
N LYS A 137 3.11 13.30 9.46
CA LYS A 137 2.34 12.46 10.41
C LYS A 137 1.02 11.88 9.87
N PHE A 138 0.94 11.40 8.62
CA PHE A 138 -0.20 10.52 8.28
C PHE A 138 0.09 9.09 8.75
N PHE A 139 -0.32 8.82 9.98
CA PHE A 139 -0.48 7.47 10.49
C PHE A 139 -1.78 6.91 9.88
N LEU A 140 -1.72 5.77 9.20
CA LEU A 140 -2.93 4.96 8.99
C LEU A 140 -3.28 4.35 10.35
N GLU A 141 -4.16 5.02 11.10
CA GLU A 141 -4.62 4.48 12.38
C GLU A 141 -5.47 3.22 12.16
N PRO A 142 -5.33 2.20 13.01
CA PRO A 142 -6.08 0.95 12.90
C PRO A 142 -7.59 1.09 13.19
N ASP A 143 -8.04 2.23 13.71
CA ASP A 143 -9.43 2.49 14.07
C ASP A 143 -9.96 3.72 13.30
N PHE A 144 -10.67 3.50 12.18
CA PHE A 144 -11.47 4.56 11.56
C PHE A 144 -12.97 4.28 11.78
N THR A 145 -13.72 5.32 12.16
CA THR A 145 -15.18 5.28 12.22
C THR A 145 -15.73 5.86 10.92
N VAL A 146 -16.39 5.04 10.10
CA VAL A 146 -17.14 5.55 8.93
C VAL A 146 -18.57 5.80 9.35
N LYS A 147 -19.05 7.02 9.12
CA LYS A 147 -20.48 7.32 9.19
C LYS A 147 -21.11 7.07 7.83
N VAL A 148 -21.97 6.07 7.73
CA VAL A 148 -22.79 5.81 6.53
C VAL A 148 -24.24 6.08 6.92
N ALA A 149 -24.89 7.01 6.22
CA ALA A 149 -26.33 7.29 6.35
C ALA A 149 -26.83 7.48 7.81
N GLY A 150 -26.03 8.10 8.68
CA GLY A 150 -26.40 8.39 10.07
C GLY A 150 -26.22 7.24 11.07
N ALA A 151 -25.65 6.10 10.65
CA ALA A 151 -25.28 5.01 11.54
C ALA A 151 -23.75 4.94 11.74
N ASP A 152 -23.32 4.80 13.00
CA ASP A 152 -21.92 4.59 13.37
C ASP A 152 -21.58 3.10 13.25
N LEU A 153 -20.76 2.72 12.28
CA LEU A 153 -20.21 1.38 12.18
C LEU A 153 -18.83 1.35 12.87
N LYS A 154 -18.72 0.56 13.94
CA LYS A 154 -17.46 0.33 14.69
C LYS A 154 -16.90 -1.05 14.34
N GLY A 155 -15.68 -1.09 13.79
CA GLY A 155 -14.90 -2.32 13.63
C GLY A 155 -13.66 -2.27 14.52
N LYS A 156 -13.25 -3.41 15.09
CA LYS A 156 -11.96 -3.57 15.80
C LYS A 156 -11.07 -4.52 14.98
N ALA A 157 -9.91 -4.06 14.55
CA ALA A 157 -8.86 -4.96 14.08
C ALA A 157 -7.89 -5.24 15.24
N LYS A 158 -7.92 -6.45 15.81
CA LYS A 158 -6.88 -6.89 16.74
C LYS A 158 -5.58 -7.14 15.95
N LEU A 159 -4.56 -6.36 16.24
CA LEU A 159 -3.16 -6.73 15.98
C LEU A 159 -2.68 -7.51 17.20
N ASP A 160 -2.65 -8.84 17.11
CA ASP A 160 -1.87 -9.63 18.07
C ASP A 160 -0.40 -9.45 17.72
N VAL A 161 0.33 -8.79 18.63
CA VAL A 161 1.78 -8.55 18.61
C VAL A 161 2.55 -9.85 18.76
#